data_AF-A0A3C1DNY5-F1
#
_entry.id   AF-A0A3C1DNY5-F1
#
_cell.length_a   1.000
_cell.length_b   1.000
_cell.length_c   1.000
_cell.angle_alpha   90.00
_cell.angle_beta   90.00
_cell.angle_gamma   90.00
#
_symmetry.space_group_name_H-M   'P 1'
#
loop_
_entity.id
_entity.type
_entity.pdbx_description
1 polymer ?
#
loop_
_entity_poly.entity_id
_entity_poly.type
_entity_poly.pdbx_seq_one_letter_code
_entity_poly.pdbx_strand_id
1 'polypeptide(L)'
;GNSYGHHLIITFRNGTKAIYAHLTKISVKPGPVAAGSPLGTVGCSGTSGESNACAISEAHLHLEWSGLKWSPGQYGELPPAFHKWRGTPARCYEGCG
;
A
#
# COMPACT_ATOMS: atom_id res chain seq x y z
N GLY A 1 -17.09 -11.45 -1.20
CA GLY A 1 -16.27 -11.41 0.02
C GLY A 1 -15.19 -10.40 -0.21
N ASN A 2 -15.34 -9.20 0.34
CA ASN A 2 -14.62 -8.01 -0.08
C ASN A 2 -13.53 -7.68 0.96
N SER A 3 -12.54 -8.58 1.13
CA SER A 3 -11.51 -8.46 2.17
C SER A 3 -10.71 -7.15 2.06
N TYR A 4 -10.51 -6.62 0.86
CA TYR A 4 -9.80 -5.35 0.66
C TYR A 4 -10.60 -4.10 1.07
N GLY A 5 -11.92 -4.21 1.22
CA GLY A 5 -12.79 -3.06 1.47
C GLY A 5 -12.66 -1.97 0.39
N HIS A 6 -12.66 -0.69 0.78
CA HIS A 6 -12.34 0.39 -0.15
C HIS A 6 -10.84 0.34 -0.48
N HIS A 7 -10.53 0.24 -1.76
CA HIS A 7 -9.17 0.07 -2.21
C HIS A 7 -8.94 0.78 -3.55
N LEU A 8 -7.67 0.99 -3.85
CA LEU A 8 -7.18 1.53 -5.10
C LEU A 8 -6.18 0.57 -5.72
N ILE A 9 -6.17 0.51 -7.05
CA ILE A 9 -5.17 -0.21 -7.82
C ILE A 9 -4.38 0.81 -8.65
N ILE A 10 -3.08 0.90 -8.41
CA ILE A 10 -2.16 1.70 -9.21
C ILE A 10 -1.44 0.77 -10.17
N THR A 11 -1.56 1.03 -11.47
CA THR A 11 -0.74 0.38 -12.49
C THR A 11 0.44 1.28 -12.82
N PHE A 12 1.65 0.76 -12.67
CA PHE A 12 2.88 1.48 -12.95
C PHE A 12 3.29 1.35 -14.42
N ARG A 13 4.14 2.25 -14.90
CA ARG A 13 4.65 2.26 -16.29
C ARG A 13 5.35 0.96 -16.70
N ASN A 14 5.95 0.26 -15.74
CA ASN A 14 6.61 -1.03 -15.97
C ASN A 14 5.64 -2.23 -15.98
N GLY A 15 4.33 -2.00 -15.95
CA GLY A 15 3.28 -3.02 -15.96
C GLY A 15 3.00 -3.67 -14.61
N THR A 16 3.77 -3.34 -13.56
CA THR A 16 3.48 -3.81 -12.20
C THR A 16 2.26 -3.11 -11.62
N LYS A 17 1.65 -3.72 -10.59
CA LYS A 17 0.44 -3.18 -9.96
C LYS A 17 0.61 -3.16 -8.45
N ALA A 18 0.17 -2.07 -7.82
CA ALA A 18 0.02 -2.00 -6.37
C ALA A 18 -1.45 -1.85 -5.98
N ILE A 19 -1.87 -2.56 -4.93
CA ILE A 19 -3.18 -2.42 -4.30
C ILE A 19 -2.98 -1.72 -2.96
N TYR A 20 -3.72 -0.64 -2.73
CA TYR A 20 -3.81 0.07 -1.46
C TYR A 20 -5.21 -0.17 -0.88
N ALA A 21 -5.30 -0.96 0.17
CA ALA A 21 -6.58 -1.44 0.71
C ALA A 21 -6.88 -0.94 2.12
N HIS A 22 -8.07 -1.30 2.61
CA HIS A 22 -8.63 -0.91 3.89
C HIS A 22 -8.78 0.60 4.07
N LEU A 23 -9.08 1.34 3.00
CA LEU A 23 -9.22 2.78 3.07
C LEU A 23 -10.59 3.17 3.67
N THR A 24 -10.63 4.25 4.45
CA THR A 24 -11.91 4.86 4.80
C THR A 24 -12.45 5.72 3.65
N LYS A 25 -11.53 6.38 2.91
CA LYS A 25 -11.86 7.27 1.80
C LYS A 25 -10.84 7.16 0.67
N ILE A 26 -11.34 7.20 -0.56
CA ILE A 26 -10.55 7.36 -1.79
C ILE A 26 -10.59 8.84 -2.20
N SER A 27 -9.42 9.45 -2.42
CA SER A 27 -9.28 10.88 -2.76
C SER A 27 -8.97 11.14 -4.24
N VAL A 28 -8.82 10.07 -5.03
CA VAL A 28 -8.50 10.13 -6.46
C VAL A 28 -9.61 9.50 -7.30
N LYS A 29 -9.67 9.85 -8.58
CA LYS A 29 -10.53 9.22 -9.58
C LYS A 29 -9.68 8.33 -10.51
N PRO A 30 -10.28 7.37 -11.22
CA PRO A 30 -9.56 6.61 -12.24
C PRO A 30 -8.85 7.55 -13.24
N GLY A 31 -7.55 7.35 -13.40
CA GLY A 31 -6.71 8.19 -14.23
C GLY A 31 -5.25 8.24 -13.75
N PRO A 32 -4.40 9.02 -14.43
CA PRO A 32 -3.02 9.23 -14.01
C PRO A 32 -2.95 9.89 -12.63
N VAL A 33 -2.03 9.43 -11.79
CA VAL A 33 -1.74 10.04 -10.49
C VAL A 33 -0.24 10.28 -10.38
N ALA A 34 0.15 11.43 -9.83
CA ALA A 34 1.55 11.75 -9.60
C ALA A 34 2.09 11.09 -8.32
N ALA A 35 3.38 10.78 -8.29
CA ALA A 35 4.03 10.32 -7.08
C ALA A 35 3.93 11.39 -5.98
N GLY A 36 3.57 10.98 -4.76
CA GLY A 36 3.37 11.89 -3.63
C GLY A 36 1.95 12.48 -3.55
N SER A 37 1.09 12.29 -4.55
CA SER A 37 -0.31 12.67 -4.44
C SER A 37 -1.04 11.86 -3.35
N PRO A 38 -1.84 12.50 -2.50
CA PRO A 38 -2.71 11.79 -1.56
C PRO A 38 -3.68 10.88 -2.31
N LEU A 39 -3.61 9.57 -2.04
CA LEU A 39 -4.49 8.58 -2.68
C LEU A 39 -5.80 8.38 -1.91
N GLY A 40 -5.74 8.49 -0.59
CA GLY A 40 -6.86 8.18 0.29
C GLY A 40 -6.48 8.31 1.76
N THR A 41 -7.40 7.91 2.62
CA THR A 41 -7.21 7.89 4.08
C THR A 41 -7.27 6.45 4.56
N VAL A 42 -6.27 6.02 5.32
CA VAL A 42 -6.19 4.67 5.90
C VAL A 42 -7.32 4.46 6.90
N GLY A 43 -7.92 3.26 6.88
CA GLY A 43 -8.99 2.83 7.77
C GLY A 43 -8.91 1.31 7.99
N CYS A 44 -10.06 0.64 7.95
CA CYS A 44 -10.19 -0.78 8.28
C CYS A 44 -11.29 -1.48 7.47
N SER A 45 -11.76 -0.90 6.37
CA SER A 45 -12.79 -1.54 5.56
C SER A 45 -12.32 -2.92 5.10
N GLY A 46 -13.19 -3.93 5.23
CA GLY A 46 -12.94 -5.28 4.70
C GLY A 46 -12.15 -6.22 5.63
N THR A 47 -11.59 -5.75 6.76
CA THR A 47 -10.87 -6.61 7.71
C THR A 47 -11.80 -7.31 8.71
N SER A 48 -12.55 -6.58 9.53
CA SER A 48 -13.41 -7.15 10.61
C SER A 48 -14.89 -6.72 10.55
N GLY A 49 -15.27 -5.92 9.55
CA GLY A 49 -16.63 -5.46 9.34
C GLY A 49 -16.60 -4.35 8.29
N GLU A 50 -17.39 -4.48 7.23
CA GLU A 50 -17.32 -3.61 6.05
C GLU A 50 -17.58 -2.11 6.35
N SER A 51 -18.03 -1.76 7.56
CA SER A 51 -18.53 -0.43 7.93
C SER A 51 -17.47 0.65 8.22
N ASN A 52 -16.17 0.37 8.10
CA ASN A 52 -15.10 1.34 8.44
C ASN A 52 -15.20 1.89 9.89
N ALA A 53 -15.93 1.23 10.78
CA ALA A 53 -16.24 1.69 12.14
C ALA A 53 -15.22 1.14 13.16
N CYS A 54 -13.94 1.25 12.87
CA CYS A 54 -12.86 0.80 13.75
C CYS A 54 -12.27 1.93 14.59
N ALA A 55 -11.59 1.54 15.67
CA ALA A 55 -10.69 2.45 16.38
C ALA A 55 -9.50 2.83 15.50
N ILE A 56 -8.92 4.01 15.74
CA ILE A 56 -7.71 4.47 15.02
C ILE A 56 -6.55 3.48 15.18
N SER A 57 -6.47 2.78 16.32
CA SER A 57 -5.45 1.76 16.60
C SER A 57 -5.58 0.50 15.72
N GLU A 58 -6.72 0.29 15.09
CA GLU A 58 -7.00 -0.87 14.22
C GLU A 58 -6.84 -0.51 12.74
N ALA A 59 -6.73 0.79 12.43
CA ALA A 59 -6.53 1.28 11.09
C ALA A 59 -5.13 0.88 10.60
N HIS A 60 -5.07 0.20 9.46
CA HIS A 60 -3.81 -0.23 8.86
C HIS A 60 -3.88 -0.21 7.35
N LEU A 61 -2.73 0.05 6.72
CA LEU A 61 -2.60 -0.03 5.28
C LEU A 61 -2.21 -1.45 4.89
N HIS A 62 -3.07 -2.14 4.14
CA HIS A 62 -2.69 -3.34 3.41
C HIS A 62 -2.18 -2.95 2.02
N LEU A 63 -0.92 -3.24 1.76
CA LEU A 63 -0.25 -2.98 0.49
C LEU A 63 0.13 -4.31 -0.15
N GLU A 64 -0.37 -4.55 -1.36
CA GLU A 64 0.12 -5.64 -2.20
C GLU A 64 0.77 -5.09 -3.45
N TRP A 65 1.85 -5.72 -3.88
CA TRP A 65 2.49 -5.40 -5.15
C TRP A 65 2.71 -6.66 -5.97
N SER A 66 2.16 -6.68 -7.18
CA SER A 66 2.21 -7.82 -8.10
C SER A 66 2.88 -7.46 -9.42
N GLY A 67 3.28 -8.49 -10.17
CA GLY A 67 3.98 -8.36 -11.45
C GLY A 67 5.48 -8.07 -11.33
N LEU A 68 6.03 -8.15 -10.11
CA LEU A 68 7.47 -8.02 -9.89
C LEU A 68 8.22 -9.13 -10.62
N LYS A 69 9.24 -8.75 -11.38
CA LYS A 69 10.12 -9.68 -12.09
C LYS A 69 11.43 -9.79 -11.31
N TRP A 70 11.82 -11.02 -10.99
CA TRP A 70 13.03 -11.33 -10.24
C TRP A 70 14.01 -12.04 -11.16
N SER A 71 15.30 -11.73 -11.04
CA SER A 71 16.33 -12.61 -11.58
C SER A 71 16.40 -13.90 -10.73
N PRO A 72 16.83 -15.03 -11.32
CA PRO A 72 17.07 -16.25 -10.54
C PRO A 72 17.95 -15.96 -9.32
N GLY A 73 17.50 -16.38 -8.14
CA GLY A 73 18.22 -16.17 -6.87
C GLY A 73 17.83 -14.93 -6.06
N GLN A 74 16.99 -14.03 -6.60
CA GLN A 74 16.54 -12.81 -5.90
C GLN A 74 15.20 -12.97 -5.16
N TYR A 75 14.72 -14.18 -4.95
CA TYR A 75 13.42 -14.43 -4.32
C TYR A 75 13.41 -13.95 -2.86
N GLY A 76 12.54 -12.99 -2.54
CA GLY A 76 12.38 -12.45 -1.19
C GLY A 76 13.15 -11.15 -0.91
N GLU A 77 13.96 -10.66 -1.85
CA GLU A 77 14.48 -9.29 -1.77
C GLU A 77 13.31 -8.31 -1.93
N LEU A 78 13.35 -7.13 -1.32
CA LEU A 78 12.43 -6.06 -1.72
C LEU A 78 12.95 -5.47 -3.05
N PRO A 79 12.09 -5.02 -3.98
CA PRO A 79 12.58 -4.36 -5.19
C PRO A 79 13.52 -3.21 -4.81
N PRO A 80 14.61 -2.93 -5.55
CA PRO A 80 15.59 -1.92 -5.16
C PRO A 80 15.02 -0.52 -4.87
N ALA A 81 13.84 -0.20 -5.43
CA ALA A 81 13.11 1.04 -5.14
C ALA A 81 12.52 1.09 -3.72
N PHE A 82 12.12 -0.04 -3.14
CA PHE A 82 11.65 -0.13 -1.75
C PHE A 82 12.77 0.01 -0.74
N HIS A 83 13.98 -0.50 -1.04
CA HIS A 83 15.16 -0.27 -0.21
C HIS A 83 15.51 1.22 -0.06
N LYS A 84 15.08 2.07 -1.01
CA LYS A 84 15.28 3.53 -0.95
C LYS A 84 14.19 4.26 -0.16
N TRP A 85 13.03 3.64 0.10
CA TRP A 85 11.97 4.28 0.86
C TRP A 85 12.24 4.16 2.36
N ARG A 86 12.79 5.23 2.94
CA ARG A 86 13.00 5.39 4.39
C ARG A 86 12.02 6.44 4.93
N GLY A 87 10.72 6.24 4.70
CA GLY A 87 9.66 7.26 4.91
C GLY A 87 9.85 8.05 6.21
N THR A 88 9.58 9.35 6.23
CA THR A 88 9.89 10.20 7.40
C THR A 88 8.82 10.16 8.50
N PRO A 89 9.19 9.96 9.78
CA PRO A 89 10.50 9.52 10.24
C PRO A 89 10.73 8.06 9.88
N ALA A 90 11.95 7.75 9.42
CA ALA A 90 12.33 6.38 9.08
C ALA A 90 12.20 5.55 10.35
N ARG A 91 11.12 4.78 10.48
CA ARG A 91 11.07 3.71 11.48
C ARG A 91 12.05 2.66 10.98
N CYS A 92 13.30 2.79 11.42
CA CYS A 92 14.34 1.81 11.21
C CYS A 92 13.83 0.48 11.76
N TYR A 93 13.66 -0.53 10.90
CA TYR A 93 13.59 -1.90 11.37
C TYR A 93 15.02 -2.28 11.71
N GLU A 94 15.31 -2.29 13.02
CA GLU A 94 16.60 -2.49 13.68
C GLU A 94 17.62 -1.34 13.62
N GLY A 95 18.01 -0.87 14.82
CA GLY A 95 19.26 -0.15 15.04
C GLY A 95 19.36 1.24 14.42
N CYS A 96 18.74 2.23 15.05
CA CYS A 96 19.15 3.62 14.90
C CYS A 96 19.76 4.05 16.24
N GLY A 97 21.08 4.24 16.24
CA GLY A 97 21.87 4.62 17.42
C GLY A 97 21.68 6.06 17.85
#